data_AF-A0A9X4QR06-F1
#
_entry.id   AF-A0A9X4QR06-F1
#
_cell.length_a   1.000
_cell.length_b   1.000
_cell.length_c   1.000
_cell.angle_alpha   90.00
_cell.angle_beta   90.00
_cell.angle_gamma   90.00
#
_symmetry.space_group_name_H-M   'P 1'
#
loop_
_entity.id
_entity.type
_entity.pdbx_description
1 polymer ?
#
loop_
_entity_poly.entity_id
_entity_poly.type
_entity_poly.pdbx_seq_one_letter_code
_entity_poly.pdbx_strand_id
1 'polypeptide(L)'
;MVDASGNNLVFLLCTPRSGSSLATVMLQNHRRVYAAQEMWFLMSLLDLKSAQRRAYGGGAILERFFGGVLPEDAFANACRAFAVEAYNGLLRGGEGADIVVDKSPRYYYLLEFLDALFPQSKRIWLLRNPLDVLASYKKLGASRGGAADLAGLLTGAAFDIKAADLTIGLLRYMRYFAAPDPHAYRLRYEELVADPAGKLAGVCEFLGISYEDGMERYGERMGTAKSELYFSMGVGDPNVADHTAPHTNAVGSWKDALTKREAELYVRLLGARTFEALGYGEALAEAERWTGARFEREPDEALLALRERQLLEATGCRWEPGYAMRSEEVGGSLIAAGSAVAMKAARADGTTAVPTTAAINARPSNGVNEATSETEDEAKLARSSDARVHQLQMTVRALEMRLEAGIREQRHLRAQLGAMKRKADWLKSAIPFGRRLSRFASAYMAGGGKK
;
A
#
# COMPACT_ATOMS: atom_id res chain seq x y z
N MET A 1 17.87 -10.08 13.80
CA MET A 1 16.44 -10.22 14.17
C MET A 1 15.89 -8.84 14.44
N VAL A 2 14.62 -8.62 14.12
CA VAL A 2 13.91 -7.37 14.40
C VAL A 2 13.54 -7.32 15.87
N ASP A 3 13.82 -6.20 16.54
CA ASP A 3 13.43 -5.96 17.94
C ASP A 3 12.23 -5.01 18.06
N ALA A 4 11.82 -4.75 19.30
CA ALA A 4 10.69 -3.87 19.58
C ALA A 4 10.90 -2.43 19.12
N SER A 5 12.15 -1.94 19.05
CA SER A 5 12.46 -0.60 18.58
C SER A 5 12.53 -0.50 17.05
N GLY A 6 12.60 -1.64 16.36
CA GLY A 6 12.70 -1.72 14.91
C GLY A 6 14.13 -1.84 14.38
N ASN A 7 15.11 -2.21 15.20
CA ASN A 7 16.45 -2.50 14.68
C ASN A 7 16.38 -3.63 13.64
N ASN A 8 17.19 -3.53 12.58
CA ASN A 8 17.17 -4.42 11.43
C ASN A 8 15.85 -4.46 10.63
N LEU A 9 14.93 -3.53 10.88
CA LEU A 9 13.76 -3.29 10.03
C LEU A 9 13.99 -2.04 9.18
N VAL A 10 13.67 -2.14 7.90
CA VAL A 10 13.82 -1.07 6.91
C VAL A 10 12.51 -0.88 6.18
N PHE A 11 12.02 0.35 6.13
CA PHE A 11 10.86 0.71 5.31
C PHE A 11 11.32 1.38 4.03
N LEU A 12 11.03 0.76 2.88
CA LEU A 12 11.20 1.38 1.57
C LEU A 12 9.92 2.14 1.20
N LEU A 13 9.98 3.46 1.37
CA LEU A 13 8.85 4.39 1.31
C LEU A 13 8.90 5.23 0.03
N CYS A 14 7.80 5.23 -0.73
CA CYS A 14 7.68 5.96 -2.00
C CYS A 14 6.24 5.94 -2.47
N THR A 15 5.81 6.82 -3.37
CA THR A 15 4.53 6.61 -4.07
C THR A 15 4.65 5.47 -5.11
N PRO A 16 3.54 4.79 -5.50
CA PRO A 16 3.61 3.76 -6.53
C PRO A 16 4.22 4.29 -7.84
N ARG A 17 4.80 3.38 -8.64
CA ARG A 17 5.48 3.67 -9.92
C ARG A 17 6.81 4.44 -9.81
N SER A 18 7.33 4.63 -8.59
CA SER A 18 8.65 5.25 -8.32
C SER A 18 9.84 4.29 -8.49
N GLY A 19 9.62 3.05 -8.96
CA GLY A 19 10.70 2.06 -9.14
C GLY A 19 11.00 1.20 -7.92
N SER A 20 10.10 1.16 -6.94
CA SER A 20 10.33 0.41 -5.70
C SER A 20 10.46 -1.09 -5.89
N SER A 21 9.69 -1.70 -6.82
CA SER A 21 9.89 -3.11 -7.16
C SER A 21 11.30 -3.42 -7.67
N LEU A 22 11.92 -2.51 -8.44
CA LEU A 22 13.30 -2.67 -8.91
C LEU A 22 14.28 -2.62 -7.74
N ALA A 23 14.16 -1.58 -6.90
CA ALA A 23 15.01 -1.42 -5.72
C ALA A 23 14.89 -2.61 -4.76
N THR A 24 13.67 -3.09 -4.48
CA THR A 24 13.43 -4.25 -3.61
C THR A 24 14.09 -5.51 -4.16
N VAL A 25 13.98 -5.77 -5.47
CA VAL A 25 14.60 -6.94 -6.10
C VAL A 25 16.13 -6.90 -6.01
N MET A 26 16.74 -5.72 -6.19
CA MET A 26 18.18 -5.56 -6.02
C MET A 26 18.62 -5.76 -4.57
N LEU A 27 17.88 -5.21 -3.61
CA LEU A 27 18.17 -5.39 -2.18
C LEU A 27 18.00 -6.85 -1.75
N GLN A 28 17.01 -7.56 -2.30
CA GLN A 28 16.77 -8.99 -2.04
C GLN A 28 17.96 -9.87 -2.44
N ASN A 29 18.82 -9.42 -3.35
CA ASN A 29 20.01 -10.16 -3.74
C ASN A 29 21.11 -10.14 -2.67
N HIS A 30 21.06 -9.27 -1.68
CA HIS A 30 22.06 -9.26 -0.62
C HIS A 30 21.82 -10.41 0.38
N ARG A 31 22.85 -11.18 0.77
CA ARG A 31 22.67 -12.38 1.60
C ARG A 31 21.98 -12.12 2.95
N ARG A 32 22.28 -10.95 3.55
CA ARG A 32 21.74 -10.48 4.84
C ARG A 32 20.36 -9.83 4.78
N VAL A 33 19.83 -9.59 3.58
CA VAL A 33 18.55 -8.90 3.41
C VAL A 33 17.46 -9.91 3.07
N TYR A 34 16.31 -9.70 3.69
CA TYR A 34 15.04 -10.27 3.31
C TYR A 34 14.13 -9.11 2.86
N ALA A 35 13.85 -9.05 1.57
CA ALA A 35 13.01 -8.07 0.93
C ALA A 35 11.97 -8.81 0.09
N ALA A 36 10.71 -8.82 0.56
CA ALA A 36 9.61 -9.44 -0.17
C ALA A 36 8.87 -8.42 -1.05
N GLN A 37 7.87 -8.89 -1.77
CA GLN A 37 6.86 -8.02 -2.37
C GLN A 37 6.07 -7.26 -1.29
N GLU A 38 5.08 -6.49 -1.73
CA GLU A 38 4.39 -5.55 -0.84
C GLU A 38 3.61 -6.25 0.26
N MET A 39 3.89 -5.90 1.53
CA MET A 39 3.33 -6.62 2.67
C MET A 39 2.02 -6.02 3.18
N TRP A 40 1.90 -4.68 3.21
CA TRP A 40 0.69 -3.90 3.56
C TRP A 40 0.04 -4.18 4.93
N PHE A 41 0.45 -5.21 5.68
CA PHE A 41 -0.27 -5.68 6.86
C PHE A 41 -0.29 -4.67 8.01
N LEU A 42 0.68 -3.75 8.09
CA LEU A 42 0.66 -2.67 9.08
C LEU A 42 -0.53 -1.72 8.89
N MET A 43 -0.99 -1.52 7.64
CA MET A 43 -2.25 -0.81 7.39
C MET A 43 -3.44 -1.58 7.96
N SER A 44 -3.46 -2.90 7.82
CA SER A 44 -4.51 -3.73 8.40
C SER A 44 -4.52 -3.69 9.92
N LEU A 45 -3.35 -3.60 10.56
CA LEU A 45 -3.26 -3.40 12.01
C LEU A 45 -3.85 -2.05 12.40
N LEU A 46 -3.48 -0.96 11.72
CA LEU A 46 -4.06 0.36 11.97
C LEU A 46 -5.58 0.38 11.75
N ASP A 47 -6.06 -0.28 10.70
CA ASP A 47 -7.47 -0.40 10.35
C ASP A 47 -8.29 -1.22 11.34
N LEU A 48 -7.67 -1.93 12.31
CA LEU A 48 -8.42 -2.59 13.39
C LEU A 48 -9.27 -1.58 14.18
N LYS A 49 -8.79 -0.33 14.30
CA LYS A 49 -9.54 0.76 14.93
C LYS A 49 -10.75 1.21 14.11
N SER A 50 -10.75 0.94 12.82
CA SER A 50 -11.82 1.34 11.93
C SER A 50 -13.03 0.40 12.11
N ALA A 51 -14.19 0.98 12.42
CA ALA A 51 -15.45 0.25 12.53
C ALA A 51 -15.97 -0.18 11.14
N GLN A 52 -15.32 -1.17 10.54
CA GLN A 52 -15.78 -1.72 9.26
C GLN A 52 -17.18 -2.32 9.40
N ARG A 53 -18.03 -2.12 8.39
CA ARG A 53 -19.37 -2.71 8.34
C ARG A 53 -19.24 -4.22 8.14
N ARG A 54 -19.67 -5.00 9.15
CA ARG A 54 -19.63 -6.46 9.11
C ARG A 54 -21.05 -7.02 9.04
N ALA A 55 -21.24 -8.11 8.28
CA ALA A 55 -22.55 -8.73 8.08
C ALA A 55 -23.19 -9.23 9.40
N TYR A 56 -22.37 -9.61 10.37
CA TYR A 56 -22.81 -10.06 11.70
C TYR A 56 -22.92 -8.92 12.73
N GLY A 57 -22.71 -7.66 12.34
CA GLY A 57 -22.75 -6.51 13.25
C GLY A 57 -21.46 -6.30 14.06
N GLY A 58 -21.58 -5.56 15.18
CA GLY A 58 -20.48 -5.33 16.12
C GLY A 58 -19.60 -4.10 15.86
N GLY A 59 -19.85 -3.32 14.80
CA GLY A 59 -19.07 -2.11 14.50
C GLY A 59 -19.01 -1.11 15.66
N ALA A 60 -20.17 -0.78 16.26
CA ALA A 60 -20.24 0.13 17.41
C ALA A 60 -19.56 -0.42 18.68
N ILE A 61 -19.45 -1.75 18.83
CA ILE A 61 -18.73 -2.37 19.95
C ILE A 61 -17.23 -2.19 19.75
N LEU A 62 -16.73 -2.41 18.54
CA LEU A 62 -15.32 -2.19 18.21
C LEU A 62 -14.94 -0.71 18.34
N GLU A 63 -15.80 0.19 17.88
CA GLU A 63 -15.60 1.63 18.03
C GLU A 63 -15.45 2.03 19.50
N ARG A 64 -16.30 1.51 20.39
CA ARG A 64 -16.17 1.75 21.84
C ARG A 64 -14.94 1.09 22.43
N PHE A 65 -14.59 -0.10 21.97
CA PHE A 65 -13.42 -0.82 22.46
C PHE A 65 -12.14 -0.05 22.14
N PHE A 66 -11.90 0.26 20.86
CA PHE A 66 -10.71 1.00 20.43
C PHE A 66 -10.75 2.48 20.80
N GLY A 67 -11.93 3.09 20.92
CA GLY A 67 -12.09 4.52 21.21
C GLY A 67 -12.21 4.86 22.69
N GLY A 68 -12.25 3.88 23.60
CA GLY A 68 -12.43 4.19 25.03
C GLY A 68 -12.13 3.08 26.04
N VAL A 69 -11.97 1.81 25.61
CA VAL A 69 -11.64 0.70 26.53
C VAL A 69 -10.17 0.31 26.44
N LEU A 70 -9.64 0.13 25.22
CA LEU A 70 -8.25 -0.22 24.99
C LEU A 70 -7.38 1.05 24.99
N PRO A 71 -6.41 1.18 25.90
CA PRO A 71 -5.47 2.28 25.87
C PRO A 71 -4.66 2.32 24.57
N GLU A 72 -4.32 3.53 24.11
CA GLU A 72 -3.58 3.77 22.87
C GLU A 72 -2.19 3.12 22.86
N ASP A 73 -1.48 3.17 23.98
CA ASP A 73 -0.19 2.53 24.19
C ASP A 73 -0.31 0.99 24.19
N ALA A 74 -1.36 0.44 24.81
CA ALA A 74 -1.64 -0.99 24.79
C ALA A 74 -1.92 -1.49 23.36
N PHE A 75 -2.68 -0.73 22.57
CA PHE A 75 -2.90 -1.03 21.16
C PHE A 75 -1.59 -1.02 20.36
N ALA A 76 -0.80 0.05 20.48
CA ALA A 76 0.48 0.17 19.80
C ALA A 76 1.43 -0.97 20.17
N ASN A 77 1.50 -1.34 21.45
CA ASN A 77 2.33 -2.45 21.92
C ASN A 77 1.86 -3.81 21.37
N ALA A 78 0.55 -4.05 21.30
CA ALA A 78 0.01 -5.27 20.70
C ALA A 78 0.32 -5.35 19.20
N CYS A 79 0.15 -4.25 18.45
CA CYS A 79 0.51 -4.17 17.04
C CYS A 79 2.01 -4.37 16.81
N ARG A 80 2.85 -3.75 17.64
CA ARG A 80 4.31 -3.92 17.63
C ARG A 80 4.69 -5.38 17.83
N ALA A 81 4.12 -6.05 18.83
CA ALA A 81 4.39 -7.46 19.12
C ALA A 81 4.01 -8.36 17.94
N PHE A 82 2.82 -8.15 17.33
CA PHE A 82 2.40 -8.87 16.14
C PHE A 82 3.38 -8.67 14.98
N ALA A 83 3.73 -7.40 14.69
CA ALA A 83 4.59 -7.06 13.57
C ALA A 83 6.02 -7.59 13.75
N VAL A 84 6.59 -7.50 14.96
CA VAL A 84 7.90 -8.09 15.29
C VAL A 84 7.89 -9.60 15.06
N GLU A 85 6.85 -10.31 15.52
CA GLU A 85 6.77 -11.76 15.28
C GLU A 85 6.61 -12.08 13.80
N ALA A 86 5.77 -11.33 13.07
CA ALA A 86 5.61 -11.50 11.63
C ALA A 86 6.94 -11.32 10.88
N TYR A 87 7.66 -10.21 11.11
CA TYR A 87 8.95 -9.95 10.46
C TYR A 87 10.02 -10.99 10.85
N ASN A 88 10.09 -11.38 12.12
CA ASN A 88 11.02 -12.40 12.57
C ASN A 88 10.68 -13.79 12.01
N GLY A 89 9.40 -14.10 11.81
CA GLY A 89 8.97 -15.28 11.07
C GLY A 89 9.50 -15.31 9.63
N LEU A 90 9.50 -14.16 8.95
CA LEU A 90 10.08 -14.03 7.60
C LEU A 90 11.60 -14.24 7.61
N LEU A 91 12.31 -13.67 8.60
CA LEU A 91 13.76 -13.87 8.74
C LEU A 91 14.12 -15.33 9.00
N ARG A 92 13.35 -16.06 9.80
CA ARG A 92 13.56 -17.51 10.04
C ARG A 92 13.47 -18.32 8.74
N GLY A 93 12.64 -17.89 7.78
CA GLY A 93 12.55 -18.52 6.45
C GLY A 93 13.59 -18.03 5.44
N GLY A 94 14.24 -16.89 5.70
CA GLY A 94 15.27 -16.30 4.85
C GLY A 94 16.67 -16.72 5.28
N GLU A 95 17.24 -17.75 4.64
CA GLU A 95 18.61 -18.22 4.97
C GLU A 95 19.62 -17.06 5.00
N GLY A 96 20.28 -16.89 6.14
CA GLY A 96 21.33 -15.88 6.37
C GLY A 96 20.85 -14.42 6.42
N ALA A 97 19.55 -14.16 6.29
CA ALA A 97 19.02 -12.80 6.40
C ALA A 97 18.84 -12.40 7.86
N ASP A 98 19.24 -11.17 8.20
CA ASP A 98 19.02 -10.58 9.50
C ASP A 98 18.37 -9.19 9.45
N ILE A 99 18.21 -8.62 8.24
CA ILE A 99 17.54 -7.36 7.94
C ILE A 99 16.27 -7.63 7.11
N VAL A 100 15.15 -7.01 7.50
CA VAL A 100 13.90 -7.02 6.71
C VAL A 100 13.70 -5.67 6.01
N VAL A 101 13.39 -5.72 4.71
CA VAL A 101 12.90 -4.55 3.95
C VAL A 101 11.42 -4.74 3.67
N ASP A 102 10.58 -3.95 4.34
CA ASP A 102 9.16 -3.82 4.03
C ASP A 102 8.98 -2.67 3.01
N LYS A 103 8.55 -3.03 1.81
CA LYS A 103 8.22 -2.08 0.75
C LYS A 103 6.72 -2.05 0.58
N SER A 104 6.09 -0.95 0.97
CA SER A 104 4.66 -0.69 0.72
C SER A 104 4.45 0.77 0.34
N PRO A 105 4.16 1.06 -0.95
CA PRO A 105 4.20 2.45 -1.45
C PRO A 105 3.15 3.40 -0.85
N ARG A 106 2.06 2.87 -0.27
CA ARG A 106 1.04 3.71 0.37
C ARG A 106 1.20 3.83 1.87
N TYR A 107 2.37 3.51 2.41
CA TYR A 107 2.65 3.76 3.83
C TYR A 107 2.67 5.24 4.19
N TYR A 108 2.56 6.18 3.22
CA TYR A 108 2.17 7.56 3.49
C TYR A 108 0.86 7.66 4.30
N TYR A 109 0.04 6.61 4.30
CA TYR A 109 -1.18 6.46 5.09
C TYR A 109 -0.94 6.34 6.61
N LEU A 110 0.21 5.83 7.06
CA LEU A 110 0.42 5.43 8.46
C LEU A 110 1.78 5.87 9.03
N LEU A 111 2.36 6.96 8.54
CA LEU A 111 3.73 7.38 8.91
C LEU A 111 3.88 7.62 10.42
N GLU A 112 2.90 8.26 11.05
CA GLU A 112 2.83 8.44 12.51
C GLU A 112 2.87 7.11 13.25
N PHE A 113 2.13 6.12 12.72
CA PHE A 113 2.07 4.79 13.30
C PHE A 113 3.37 4.02 13.09
N LEU A 114 4.07 4.21 11.97
CA LEU A 114 5.41 3.64 11.77
C LEU A 114 6.41 4.13 12.80
N ASP A 115 6.45 5.44 13.04
CA ASP A 115 7.38 6.04 14.01
C ASP A 115 7.00 5.64 15.44
N ALA A 116 5.71 5.58 15.77
CA ALA A 116 5.25 5.08 17.06
C ALA A 116 5.63 3.61 17.28
N LEU A 117 5.46 2.75 16.27
CA LEU A 117 5.76 1.32 16.39
C LEU A 117 7.25 0.99 16.33
N PHE A 118 8.06 1.75 15.58
CA PHE A 118 9.43 1.36 15.29
C PHE A 118 10.36 2.59 15.14
N PRO A 119 10.65 3.31 16.25
CA PRO A 119 11.38 4.57 16.21
C PRO A 119 12.84 4.44 15.72
N GLN A 120 13.45 3.24 15.81
CA GLN A 120 14.84 3.00 15.39
C GLN A 120 14.97 2.32 14.02
N SER A 121 13.85 1.95 13.39
CA SER A 121 13.93 1.34 12.05
C SER A 121 14.47 2.33 11.02
N LYS A 122 15.08 1.83 9.95
CA LYS A 122 15.61 2.69 8.87
C LYS A 122 14.53 2.98 7.82
N ARG A 123 14.58 4.13 7.17
CA ARG A 123 13.65 4.55 6.12
C ARG A 123 14.44 4.89 4.88
N ILE A 124 14.11 4.24 3.77
CA ILE A 124 14.62 4.60 2.45
C ILE A 124 13.49 5.34 1.73
N TRP A 125 13.67 6.63 1.48
CA TRP A 125 12.77 7.41 0.66
C TRP A 125 13.17 7.27 -0.81
N LEU A 126 12.45 6.42 -1.56
CA LEU A 126 12.64 6.30 -3.00
C LEU A 126 11.80 7.34 -3.73
N LEU A 127 12.49 8.25 -4.42
CA LEU A 127 11.89 9.34 -5.17
C LEU A 127 12.14 9.17 -6.66
N ARG A 128 11.15 9.54 -7.46
CA ARG A 128 11.23 9.59 -8.92
C ARG A 128 10.60 10.89 -9.42
N ASN A 129 11.05 11.38 -10.58
CA ASN A 129 10.50 12.55 -11.24
C ASN A 129 8.97 12.42 -11.34
N PRO A 130 8.18 13.36 -10.76
CA PRO A 130 6.72 13.27 -10.77
C PRO A 130 6.14 13.13 -12.18
N LEU A 131 6.73 13.76 -13.20
CA LEU A 131 6.27 13.65 -14.59
C LEU A 131 6.45 12.22 -15.14
N ASP A 132 7.57 11.55 -14.80
CA ASP A 132 7.79 10.15 -15.18
C ASP A 132 6.87 9.19 -14.44
N VAL A 133 6.50 9.51 -13.19
CA VAL A 133 5.50 8.76 -12.44
C VAL A 133 4.12 8.87 -13.11
N LEU A 134 3.68 10.09 -13.47
CA LEU A 134 2.43 10.29 -14.21
C LEU A 134 2.42 9.54 -15.56
N ALA A 135 3.52 9.64 -16.31
CA ALA A 135 3.70 8.93 -17.57
C ALA A 135 3.60 7.40 -17.40
N SER A 136 4.14 6.87 -16.31
CA SER A 136 4.06 5.45 -15.96
C SER A 136 2.61 5.01 -15.68
N TYR A 137 1.81 5.82 -14.97
CA TYR A 137 0.38 5.55 -14.79
C TYR A 137 -0.39 5.53 -16.10
N LYS A 138 -0.09 6.48 -17.01
CA LYS A 138 -0.72 6.54 -18.34
C LYS A 138 -0.45 5.27 -19.15
N LYS A 139 0.82 4.85 -19.23
CA LYS A 139 1.24 3.64 -19.94
C LYS A 139 0.57 2.38 -19.36
N LEU A 140 0.49 2.28 -18.03
CA LEU A 140 -0.17 1.15 -17.36
C LEU A 140 -1.67 1.10 -17.67
N GLY A 141 -2.36 2.25 -17.65
CA GLY A 141 -3.78 2.36 -18.02
C GLY A 141 -4.03 1.87 -19.45
N ALA A 142 -3.21 2.35 -20.39
CA ALA A 142 -3.28 1.92 -21.80
C ALA A 142 -3.04 0.41 -21.96
N SER A 143 -2.06 -0.17 -21.26
CA SER A 143 -1.79 -1.62 -21.34
C SER A 143 -2.93 -2.50 -20.81
N ARG A 144 -3.83 -1.94 -19.98
CA ARG A 144 -5.00 -2.63 -19.43
C ARG A 144 -6.27 -2.37 -20.23
N GLY A 145 -6.16 -1.78 -21.43
CA GLY A 145 -7.28 -1.54 -22.34
C GLY A 145 -8.17 -0.36 -21.96
N GLY A 146 -7.76 0.48 -21.02
CA GLY A 146 -8.47 1.72 -20.67
C GLY A 146 -7.91 2.94 -21.38
N ALA A 147 -8.78 3.87 -21.79
CA ALA A 147 -8.35 5.24 -22.09
C ALA A 147 -7.85 5.88 -20.78
N ALA A 148 -6.60 6.31 -20.73
CA ALA A 148 -6.06 6.99 -19.56
C ALA A 148 -6.49 8.47 -19.60
N ASP A 149 -7.72 8.75 -19.19
CA ASP A 149 -8.16 10.13 -18.93
C ASP A 149 -7.44 10.67 -17.69
N LEU A 150 -6.21 11.16 -17.91
CA LEU A 150 -5.39 11.74 -16.86
C LEU A 150 -5.99 13.02 -16.30
N ALA A 151 -6.70 13.80 -17.13
CA ALA A 151 -7.36 15.01 -16.66
C ALA A 151 -8.47 14.65 -15.68
N GLY A 152 -9.36 13.73 -16.05
CA GLY A 152 -10.41 13.21 -15.17
C GLY A 152 -9.84 12.57 -13.91
N LEU A 153 -8.73 11.83 -14.01
CA LEU A 153 -8.03 11.28 -12.84
C LEU A 153 -7.54 12.40 -11.89
N LEU A 154 -6.89 13.43 -12.41
CA LEU A 154 -6.26 14.46 -11.60
C LEU A 154 -7.25 15.48 -11.05
N THR A 155 -8.29 15.85 -11.80
CA THR A 155 -9.23 16.92 -11.44
C THR A 155 -10.66 16.42 -11.15
N GLY A 156 -10.91 15.12 -11.24
CA GLY A 156 -12.23 14.53 -11.02
C GLY A 156 -12.77 14.76 -9.61
N ALA A 157 -14.10 14.83 -9.49
CA ALA A 157 -14.80 14.99 -8.22
C ALA A 157 -14.95 13.69 -7.42
N ALA A 158 -14.81 12.53 -8.09
CA ALA A 158 -14.79 11.23 -7.42
C ALA A 158 -13.41 10.95 -6.82
N PHE A 159 -13.37 10.20 -5.72
CA PHE A 159 -12.13 9.73 -5.14
C PHE A 159 -11.49 8.65 -6.03
N ASP A 160 -10.23 8.84 -6.39
CA ASP A 160 -9.37 7.80 -6.97
C ASP A 160 -8.05 7.77 -6.19
N ILE A 161 -7.69 6.60 -5.69
CA ILE A 161 -6.45 6.41 -4.93
C ILE A 161 -5.20 6.77 -5.74
N LYS A 162 -5.23 6.61 -7.07
CA LYS A 162 -4.10 6.99 -7.94
C LYS A 162 -3.95 8.52 -8.00
N ALA A 163 -5.05 9.26 -7.90
CA ALA A 163 -4.99 10.71 -7.79
C ALA A 163 -4.35 11.11 -6.45
N ALA A 164 -4.70 10.41 -5.36
CA ALA A 164 -4.04 10.61 -4.07
C ALA A 164 -2.54 10.25 -4.11
N ASP A 165 -2.17 9.12 -4.73
CA ASP A 165 -0.77 8.69 -4.95
C ASP A 165 0.05 9.79 -5.66
N LEU A 166 -0.53 10.37 -6.71
CA LEU A 166 0.11 11.40 -7.56
C LEU A 166 0.14 12.80 -6.92
N THR A 167 -0.60 13.03 -5.84
CA THR A 167 -0.78 14.37 -5.25
C THR A 167 -0.44 14.35 -3.77
N ILE A 168 -1.44 14.21 -2.90
CA ILE A 168 -1.31 14.30 -1.45
C ILE A 168 -0.38 13.23 -0.87
N GLY A 169 -0.27 12.04 -1.47
CA GLY A 169 0.65 10.99 -1.04
C GLY A 169 2.13 11.36 -1.29
N LEU A 170 2.42 11.96 -2.45
CA LEU A 170 3.75 12.50 -2.75
C LEU A 170 4.12 13.63 -1.79
N LEU A 171 3.19 14.58 -1.60
CA LEU A 171 3.39 15.71 -0.70
C LEU A 171 3.50 15.26 0.77
N ARG A 172 2.81 14.18 1.15
CA ARG A 172 2.89 13.58 2.47
C ARG A 172 4.29 13.03 2.73
N TYR A 173 4.89 12.30 1.80
CA TYR A 173 6.28 11.88 1.92
C TYR A 173 7.27 13.05 1.92
N MET A 174 7.04 14.06 1.06
CA MET A 174 7.87 15.27 1.04
C MET A 174 7.88 15.98 2.40
N ARG A 175 6.73 16.09 3.07
CA ARG A 175 6.60 16.66 4.42
C ARG A 175 7.28 15.77 5.47
N TYR A 176 7.06 14.45 5.40
CA TYR A 176 7.66 13.50 6.34
C TYR A 176 9.19 13.53 6.33
N PHE A 177 9.81 13.65 5.14
CA PHE A 177 11.26 13.73 4.96
C PHE A 177 11.77 15.18 4.81
N ALA A 178 11.04 16.17 5.32
CA ALA A 178 11.42 17.58 5.16
C ALA A 178 12.70 17.97 5.94
N ALA A 179 13.01 17.23 7.01
CA ALA A 179 14.22 17.43 7.80
C ALA A 179 15.18 16.23 7.63
N PRO A 180 16.51 16.45 7.70
CA PRO A 180 17.48 15.36 7.79
C PRO A 180 17.25 14.53 9.05
N ASP A 181 17.43 13.22 8.94
CA ASP A 181 17.30 12.27 10.05
C ASP A 181 18.30 11.11 9.85
N PRO A 182 19.02 10.67 10.89
CA PRO A 182 20.04 9.61 10.77
C PRO A 182 19.45 8.25 10.37
N HIS A 183 18.15 8.03 10.60
CA HIS A 183 17.41 6.84 10.19
C HIS A 183 16.73 7.01 8.82
N ALA A 184 16.98 8.10 8.09
CA ALA A 184 16.43 8.34 6.76
C ALA A 184 17.52 8.39 5.67
N TYR A 185 17.29 7.71 4.55
CA TYR A 185 18.14 7.74 3.36
C TYR A 185 17.32 8.07 2.12
N ARG A 186 17.71 9.11 1.39
CA ARG A 186 17.05 9.51 0.15
C ARG A 186 17.71 8.82 -1.04
N LEU A 187 16.91 8.05 -1.78
CA LEU A 187 17.33 7.35 -3.01
C LEU A 187 16.56 7.91 -4.20
N ARG A 188 17.25 8.34 -5.26
CA ARG A 188 16.60 8.75 -6.52
C ARG A 188 16.59 7.59 -7.50
N TYR A 189 15.44 7.33 -8.10
CA TYR A 189 15.27 6.30 -9.13
C TYR A 189 16.22 6.53 -10.30
N GLU A 190 16.32 7.78 -10.78
CA GLU A 190 17.14 8.14 -11.93
C GLU A 190 18.63 7.84 -11.68
N GLU A 191 19.09 8.11 -10.47
CA GLU A 191 20.46 7.79 -10.05
C GLU A 191 20.66 6.28 -9.89
N LEU A 192 19.70 5.59 -9.28
CA LEU A 192 19.75 4.13 -9.08
C LEU A 192 19.85 3.38 -10.39
N VAL A 193 19.16 3.81 -11.45
CA VAL A 193 19.23 3.12 -12.75
C VAL A 193 20.43 3.56 -13.60
N ALA A 194 21.02 4.72 -13.33
CA ALA A 194 22.21 5.22 -14.02
C ALA A 194 23.50 4.64 -13.44
N ASP A 195 23.59 4.49 -12.11
CA ASP A 195 24.71 3.86 -11.40
C ASP A 195 24.18 2.93 -10.29
N PRO A 196 23.70 1.73 -10.65
CA PRO A 196 23.12 0.81 -9.68
C PRO A 196 24.10 0.37 -8.60
N ALA A 197 25.33 0.03 -8.98
CA ALA A 197 26.33 -0.47 -8.04
C ALA A 197 26.72 0.61 -7.02
N GLY A 198 27.03 1.83 -7.46
CA GLY A 198 27.38 2.93 -6.57
C GLY A 198 26.23 3.33 -5.64
N LYS A 199 24.99 3.36 -6.16
CA LYS A 199 23.81 3.71 -5.33
C LYS A 199 23.44 2.59 -4.36
N LEU A 200 23.56 1.32 -4.74
CA LEU A 200 23.37 0.20 -3.82
C LEU A 200 24.46 0.15 -2.75
N ALA A 201 25.70 0.48 -3.07
CA ALA A 201 26.77 0.59 -2.08
C ALA A 201 26.45 1.64 -0.99
N GLY A 202 25.96 2.81 -1.38
CA GLY A 202 25.50 3.83 -0.44
C GLY A 202 24.30 3.39 0.42
N VAL A 203 23.37 2.62 -0.16
CA VAL A 203 22.27 2.01 0.61
C VAL A 203 22.81 0.96 1.59
N CYS A 204 23.73 0.09 1.18
CA CYS A 204 24.36 -0.89 2.06
C CYS A 204 25.09 -0.23 3.23
N GLU A 205 25.87 0.83 2.97
CA GLU A 205 26.52 1.62 4.01
C GLU A 205 25.49 2.19 5.00
N PHE A 206 24.43 2.81 4.48
CA PHE A 206 23.33 3.30 5.33
C PHE A 206 22.69 2.18 6.14
N LEU A 207 22.55 0.96 5.60
CA LEU A 207 22.04 -0.21 6.31
C LEU A 207 23.03 -0.79 7.31
N GLY A 208 24.32 -0.44 7.25
CA GLY A 208 25.38 -0.98 8.11
C GLY A 208 25.90 -2.35 7.64
N ILE A 209 25.83 -2.61 6.33
CA ILE A 209 26.29 -3.85 5.69
C ILE A 209 27.25 -3.53 4.54
N SER A 210 28.13 -4.46 4.19
CA SER A 210 29.00 -4.31 3.01
C SER A 210 28.21 -4.56 1.72
N TYR A 211 28.56 -3.87 0.64
CA TYR A 211 28.02 -4.18 -0.68
C TYR A 211 28.45 -5.60 -1.14
N GLU A 212 27.59 -6.26 -1.91
CA GLU A 212 27.86 -7.55 -2.54
C GLU A 212 27.80 -7.42 -4.05
N ASP A 213 28.86 -7.84 -4.75
CA ASP A 213 28.93 -7.77 -6.20
C ASP A 213 27.77 -8.53 -6.85
N GLY A 214 27.13 -7.88 -7.84
CA GLY A 214 26.03 -8.45 -8.61
C GLY A 214 24.65 -8.30 -7.98
N MET A 215 24.49 -7.51 -6.91
CA MET A 215 23.17 -7.17 -6.37
C MET A 215 22.23 -6.57 -7.42
N GLU A 216 22.76 -5.83 -8.39
CA GLU A 216 22.03 -5.23 -9.51
C GLU A 216 21.61 -6.24 -10.60
N ARG A 217 22.18 -7.45 -10.62
CA ARG A 217 21.89 -8.50 -11.59
C ARG A 217 20.80 -9.44 -11.08
N TYR A 218 19.56 -9.03 -11.27
CA TYR A 218 18.41 -9.75 -10.71
C TYR A 218 17.79 -10.80 -11.64
N GLY A 219 18.02 -10.72 -12.96
CA GLY A 219 17.53 -11.76 -13.87
C GLY A 219 18.25 -13.10 -13.73
N GLU A 220 19.52 -13.08 -13.29
CA GLU A 220 20.37 -14.27 -13.17
C GLU A 220 20.09 -15.09 -11.90
N ARG A 221 19.36 -14.53 -10.93
CA ARG A 221 19.00 -15.18 -9.65
C ARG A 221 17.53 -15.61 -9.55
N MET A 222 16.81 -15.56 -10.67
CA MET A 222 15.48 -16.16 -10.83
C MET A 222 15.57 -17.67 -10.56
N GLY A 223 14.90 -18.18 -9.52
CA GLY A 223 14.91 -19.61 -9.15
C GLY A 223 15.67 -19.97 -7.86
N THR A 224 16.15 -18.99 -7.10
CA THR A 224 16.53 -19.22 -5.69
C THR A 224 15.29 -19.24 -4.80
N ALA A 225 15.29 -19.95 -3.67
CA ALA A 225 14.16 -19.97 -2.74
C ALA A 225 13.71 -18.55 -2.33
N LYS A 226 14.67 -17.63 -2.14
CA LYS A 226 14.43 -16.19 -1.88
C LYS A 226 13.76 -15.45 -3.04
N SER A 227 14.10 -15.78 -4.29
CA SER A 227 13.53 -15.18 -5.50
C SER A 227 12.12 -15.74 -5.79
N GLU A 228 11.92 -17.05 -5.63
CA GLU A 228 10.61 -17.69 -5.77
C GLU A 228 9.60 -17.13 -4.78
N LEU A 229 10.02 -16.91 -3.53
CA LEU A 229 9.19 -16.28 -2.51
C LEU A 229 8.81 -14.84 -2.88
N TYR A 230 9.75 -14.07 -3.44
CA TYR A 230 9.46 -12.74 -3.97
C TYR A 230 8.37 -12.80 -5.06
N PHE A 231 8.48 -13.69 -6.06
CA PHE A 231 7.48 -13.76 -7.14
C PHE A 231 6.17 -14.46 -6.76
N SER A 232 6.14 -15.22 -5.65
CA SER A 232 4.99 -16.05 -5.25
C SER A 232 3.71 -15.27 -4.95
N MET A 233 3.81 -14.00 -4.51
CA MET A 233 2.63 -13.20 -4.19
C MET A 233 1.94 -12.60 -5.41
N GLY A 234 2.60 -12.54 -6.57
CA GLY A 234 2.02 -11.97 -7.81
C GLY A 234 1.69 -10.47 -7.73
N VAL A 235 2.28 -9.74 -6.78
CA VAL A 235 2.06 -8.31 -6.50
C VAL A 235 3.35 -7.51 -6.71
N GLY A 236 3.44 -6.77 -7.80
CA GLY A 236 4.61 -5.95 -8.10
C GLY A 236 4.56 -5.41 -9.52
N ASP A 237 5.60 -4.69 -9.95
CA ASP A 237 5.70 -4.28 -11.35
C ASP A 237 6.00 -5.51 -12.24
N PRO A 238 5.08 -5.93 -13.13
CA PRO A 238 5.30 -7.08 -14.00
C PRO A 238 6.49 -6.87 -14.95
N ASN A 239 6.83 -5.62 -15.29
CA ASN A 239 7.92 -5.31 -16.21
C ASN A 239 9.30 -5.60 -15.60
N VAL A 240 9.42 -5.73 -14.26
CA VAL A 240 10.70 -6.09 -13.63
C VAL A 240 11.11 -7.52 -14.00
N ALA A 241 10.15 -8.42 -14.22
CA ALA A 241 10.43 -9.78 -14.64
C ALA A 241 10.92 -9.88 -16.10
N ASP A 242 10.73 -8.83 -16.90
CA ASP A 242 11.09 -8.80 -18.33
C ASP A 242 12.54 -8.36 -18.58
N HIS A 243 13.28 -8.01 -17.52
CA HIS A 243 14.64 -7.49 -17.61
C HIS A 243 15.58 -8.24 -16.67
N THR A 244 16.87 -8.29 -17.03
CA THR A 244 17.89 -8.94 -16.21
C THR A 244 18.74 -7.97 -15.39
N ALA A 245 18.70 -6.68 -15.77
CA ALA A 245 19.45 -5.58 -15.20
C ALA A 245 18.65 -4.27 -15.32
N PRO A 246 18.91 -3.29 -14.44
CA PRO A 246 18.28 -1.97 -14.55
C PRO A 246 18.63 -1.28 -15.87
N HIS A 247 17.72 -0.43 -16.33
CA HIS A 247 17.87 0.34 -17.57
C HIS A 247 17.34 1.76 -17.40
N THR A 248 17.83 2.68 -18.21
CA THR A 248 17.45 4.10 -18.16
C THR A 248 16.25 4.46 -19.04
N ASN A 249 15.66 3.51 -19.79
CA ASN A 249 14.57 3.75 -20.75
C ASN A 249 13.34 4.48 -20.18
N ALA A 250 13.11 4.38 -18.87
CA ALA A 250 11.97 5.00 -18.22
C ALA A 250 12.28 6.41 -17.65
N VAL A 251 13.54 6.85 -17.68
CA VAL A 251 13.98 8.19 -17.26
C VAL A 251 13.69 9.18 -18.38
N GLY A 252 12.96 10.25 -18.06
CA GLY A 252 12.58 11.26 -19.06
C GLY A 252 11.53 10.79 -20.07
N SER A 253 10.96 9.60 -19.89
CA SER A 253 9.98 9.00 -20.80
C SER A 253 8.63 9.74 -20.83
N TRP A 254 8.43 10.66 -19.89
CA TRP A 254 7.28 11.57 -19.86
C TRP A 254 7.16 12.46 -21.10
N LYS A 255 8.28 12.79 -21.76
CA LYS A 255 8.31 13.64 -22.96
C LYS A 255 7.60 13.00 -24.15
N ASP A 256 7.69 11.68 -24.26
CA ASP A 256 7.08 10.91 -25.35
C ASP A 256 5.68 10.41 -24.97
N ALA A 257 5.40 10.25 -23.68
CA ALA A 257 4.18 9.62 -23.19
C ALA A 257 3.06 10.61 -22.91
N LEU A 258 3.40 11.78 -22.36
CA LEU A 258 2.44 12.81 -22.02
C LEU A 258 2.23 13.74 -23.21
N THR A 259 1.03 14.27 -23.31
CA THR A 259 0.74 15.47 -24.11
C THR A 259 1.18 16.70 -23.33
N LYS A 260 1.44 17.81 -24.03
CA LYS A 260 1.77 19.10 -23.38
C LYS A 260 0.73 19.48 -22.33
N ARG A 261 -0.55 19.34 -22.66
CA ARG A 261 -1.68 19.66 -21.76
C ARG A 261 -1.69 18.81 -20.49
N GLU A 262 -1.39 17.51 -20.58
CA GLU A 262 -1.32 16.63 -19.40
C GLU A 262 -0.14 17.00 -18.49
N ALA A 263 1.03 17.29 -19.07
CA ALA A 263 2.19 17.74 -18.31
C ALA A 263 1.92 19.10 -17.64
N GLU A 264 1.37 20.07 -18.39
CA GLU A 264 1.01 21.38 -17.85
C GLU A 264 0.01 21.27 -16.71
N LEU A 265 -1.06 20.48 -16.88
CA LEU A 265 -2.07 20.27 -15.84
C LEU A 265 -1.43 19.76 -14.55
N TYR A 266 -0.54 18.78 -14.65
CA TYR A 266 0.06 18.17 -13.48
C TYR A 266 1.10 19.07 -12.81
N VAL A 267 1.89 19.83 -13.59
CA VAL A 267 2.83 20.80 -13.03
C VAL A 267 2.07 21.93 -12.32
N ARG A 268 0.99 22.44 -12.91
CA ARG A 268 0.14 23.46 -12.26
C ARG A 268 -0.49 22.95 -10.96
N LEU A 269 -0.93 21.70 -10.94
CA LEU A 269 -1.49 21.07 -9.74
C LEU A 269 -0.47 21.03 -8.60
N LEU A 270 0.75 20.54 -8.86
CA LEU A 270 1.78 20.40 -7.83
C LEU A 270 2.52 21.72 -7.52
N GLY A 271 2.52 22.68 -8.43
CA GLY A 271 3.28 23.92 -8.33
C GLY A 271 4.78 23.74 -8.58
N ALA A 272 5.42 24.77 -9.14
CA ALA A 272 6.86 24.77 -9.44
C ALA A 272 7.73 24.55 -8.20
N ARG A 273 7.33 25.11 -7.04
CA ARG A 273 8.06 24.97 -5.77
C ARG A 273 8.20 23.51 -5.34
N THR A 274 7.18 22.68 -5.58
CA THR A 274 7.22 21.25 -5.26
C THR A 274 8.26 20.52 -6.10
N PHE A 275 8.35 20.81 -7.40
CA PHE A 275 9.40 20.24 -8.26
C PHE A 275 10.80 20.66 -7.80
N GLU A 276 10.98 21.95 -7.50
CA GLU A 276 12.25 22.49 -6.97
C GLU A 276 12.65 21.79 -5.65
N ALA A 277 11.72 21.68 -4.68
CA ALA A 277 11.96 21.04 -3.38
C ALA A 277 12.28 19.54 -3.50
N LEU A 278 11.63 18.85 -4.44
CA LEU A 278 11.94 17.46 -4.78
C LEU A 278 13.26 17.32 -5.58
N GLY A 279 13.92 18.43 -5.94
CA GLY A 279 15.15 18.48 -6.72
C GLY A 279 14.97 18.06 -8.18
N TYR A 280 13.80 18.36 -8.75
CA TYR A 280 13.46 18.17 -10.17
C TYR A 280 13.28 19.52 -10.89
N GLY A 281 14.04 20.54 -10.48
CA GLY A 281 14.02 21.87 -11.11
C GLY A 281 14.43 21.84 -12.58
N GLU A 282 15.36 20.97 -12.98
CA GLU A 282 15.73 20.80 -14.39
C GLU A 282 14.58 20.20 -15.23
N ALA A 283 13.88 19.20 -14.69
CA ALA A 283 12.73 18.60 -15.35
C ALA A 283 11.58 19.60 -15.48
N LEU A 284 11.36 20.44 -14.46
CA LEU A 284 10.43 21.58 -14.52
C LEU A 284 10.82 22.56 -15.63
N ALA A 285 12.08 23.01 -15.66
CA ALA A 285 12.57 23.94 -16.67
C ALA A 285 12.46 23.36 -18.09
N GLU A 286 12.65 22.05 -18.24
CA GLU A 286 12.41 21.36 -19.51
C GLU A 286 10.93 21.32 -19.89
N ALA A 287 10.04 21.03 -18.94
CA ALA A 287 8.60 21.09 -19.16
C ALA A 287 8.16 22.50 -19.60
N GLU A 288 8.69 23.56 -18.99
CA GLU A 288 8.42 24.94 -19.42
C GLU A 288 8.88 25.20 -20.86
N ARG A 289 10.10 24.79 -21.23
CA ARG A 289 10.60 24.95 -22.60
C ARG A 289 9.76 24.18 -23.62
N TRP A 290 9.37 22.96 -23.28
CA TRP A 290 8.63 22.07 -24.18
C TRP A 290 7.17 22.51 -24.36
N THR A 291 6.52 22.92 -23.28
CA THR A 291 5.12 23.36 -23.28
C THR A 291 4.97 24.80 -23.77
N GLY A 292 5.96 25.66 -23.50
CA GLY A 292 5.87 27.10 -23.66
C GLY A 292 5.14 27.80 -22.51
N ALA A 293 4.71 27.06 -21.49
CA ALA A 293 4.04 27.59 -20.32
C ALA A 293 5.04 28.07 -19.26
N ARG A 294 4.62 29.06 -18.46
CA ARG A 294 5.19 29.38 -17.16
C ARG A 294 4.23 28.90 -16.09
N PHE A 295 4.76 28.23 -15.07
CA PHE A 295 3.96 27.60 -14.04
C PHE A 295 3.93 28.43 -12.75
N GLU A 296 2.79 28.42 -12.07
CA GLU A 296 2.65 29.02 -10.75
C GLU A 296 3.58 28.36 -9.74
N ARG A 297 4.06 29.13 -8.75
CA ARG A 297 4.98 28.62 -7.73
C ARG A 297 4.30 27.66 -6.76
N GLU A 298 3.09 28.01 -6.31
CA GLU A 298 2.37 27.25 -5.31
C GLU A 298 1.48 26.17 -5.95
N PRO A 299 1.23 25.05 -5.25
CA PRO A 299 0.27 24.04 -5.70
C PRO A 299 -1.17 24.57 -5.72
N ASP A 300 -2.05 23.83 -6.40
CA ASP A 300 -3.50 24.03 -6.32
C ASP A 300 -4.02 23.55 -4.95
N GLU A 301 -3.97 24.44 -3.97
CA GLU A 301 -4.39 24.16 -2.58
C GLU A 301 -5.86 23.71 -2.49
N ALA A 302 -6.74 24.23 -3.35
CA ALA A 302 -8.15 23.88 -3.33
C ALA A 302 -8.36 22.41 -3.75
N LEU A 303 -7.65 21.99 -4.81
CA LEU A 303 -7.69 20.62 -5.29
C LEU A 303 -6.99 19.67 -4.30
N LEU A 304 -5.85 20.06 -3.72
CA LEU A 304 -5.17 19.25 -2.69
C LEU A 304 -6.05 19.06 -1.45
N ALA A 305 -6.69 20.13 -0.95
CA ALA A 305 -7.62 20.04 0.17
C ALA A 305 -8.83 19.16 -0.16
N LEU A 306 -9.32 19.18 -1.42
CA LEU A 306 -10.36 18.26 -1.87
C LEU A 306 -9.86 16.80 -1.80
N ARG A 307 -8.64 16.51 -2.27
CA ARG A 307 -8.06 15.17 -2.23
C ARG A 307 -7.86 14.66 -0.80
N GLU A 308 -7.37 15.52 0.11
CA GLU A 308 -7.23 15.16 1.53
C GLU A 308 -8.58 14.82 2.16
N ARG A 309 -9.63 15.63 1.89
CA ARG A 309 -10.99 15.33 2.37
C ARG A 309 -11.52 14.02 1.81
N GLN A 310 -11.36 13.77 0.52
CA GLN A 310 -11.80 12.52 -0.10
C GLN A 310 -11.08 11.30 0.48
N LEU A 311 -9.78 11.39 0.75
CA LEU A 311 -9.03 10.32 1.39
C LEU A 311 -9.55 10.07 2.81
N LEU A 312 -9.77 11.14 3.59
CA LEU A 312 -10.33 11.07 4.93
C LEU A 312 -11.72 10.42 4.92
N GLU A 313 -12.61 10.83 4.02
CA GLU A 313 -13.96 10.26 3.90
C GLU A 313 -13.92 8.77 3.49
N ALA A 314 -13.03 8.41 2.58
CA ALA A 314 -12.92 7.05 2.08
C ALA A 314 -12.30 6.07 3.09
N THR A 315 -11.46 6.55 4.00
CA THR A 315 -10.60 5.67 4.83
C THR A 315 -10.70 5.91 6.33
N GLY A 316 -11.20 7.08 6.76
CA GLY A 316 -11.13 7.54 8.14
C GLY A 316 -9.74 8.04 8.58
N CYS A 317 -8.75 7.99 7.70
CA CYS A 317 -7.37 8.39 8.00
C CYS A 317 -7.24 9.89 8.22
N ARG A 318 -6.69 10.26 9.38
CA ARG A 318 -6.35 11.64 9.74
C ARG A 318 -4.85 11.73 9.96
N TRP A 319 -4.18 12.58 9.20
CA TRP A 319 -2.78 12.90 9.41
C TRP A 319 -2.63 14.03 10.43
N GLU A 320 -1.59 13.95 11.25
CA GLU A 320 -1.15 15.08 12.05
C GLU A 320 -0.63 16.18 11.10
N PRO A 321 -1.19 17.41 11.19
CA PRO A 321 -0.76 18.52 10.34
C PRO A 321 0.72 18.82 10.53
N GLY A 322 1.47 18.92 9.44
CA GLY A 322 2.90 19.24 9.49
C GLY A 322 3.79 18.14 10.06
N TYR A 323 3.28 16.91 10.22
CA TYR A 323 4.08 15.80 10.72
C TYR A 323 5.31 15.53 9.84
N ALA A 324 6.47 15.63 10.47
CA ALA A 324 7.76 15.20 9.96
C ALA A 324 8.20 13.96 10.73
N MET A 325 9.09 13.17 10.12
CA MET A 325 9.65 11.97 10.75
C MET A 325 10.26 12.28 12.12
N ARG A 326 10.00 11.40 13.09
CA ARG A 326 10.55 11.48 14.45
C ARG A 326 11.28 10.17 14.75
N SER A 327 12.61 10.16 14.63
CA SER A 327 13.43 9.13 15.27
C SER A 327 13.83 9.60 16.68
N GLU A 328 13.72 8.74 17.70
CA GLU A 328 14.24 9.07 19.04
C GLU A 328 15.75 8.88 19.05
N GLU A 329 16.51 9.92 19.42
CA GLU A 329 17.96 9.81 19.64
C GLU A 329 18.23 8.92 20.85
N VAL A 330 19.08 7.90 20.65
CA VAL A 330 19.61 7.05 21.73
C VAL A 330 20.59 7.88 22.57
N GLY A 331 20.07 8.60 23.56
CA GLY A 331 20.86 9.55 24.34
C GLY A 331 20.18 10.10 25.58
N GLY A 332 19.61 9.25 26.43
CA GLY A 332 19.15 9.66 27.77
C GLY A 332 17.96 8.87 28.25
N SER A 333 18.14 8.14 29.36
CA SER A 333 17.14 7.54 30.24
C SER A 333 15.71 7.41 29.70
N LEU A 334 15.24 6.16 29.56
CA LEU A 334 13.81 5.80 29.55
C LEU A 334 13.09 6.54 30.69
N ILE A 335 12.47 7.67 30.37
CA ILE A 335 11.44 8.31 31.18
C ILE A 335 10.20 8.28 30.33
N ALA A 336 9.20 7.56 30.82
CA ALA A 336 7.88 7.41 30.24
C ALA A 336 7.37 8.73 29.65
N ALA A 337 7.26 8.79 28.33
CA ALA A 337 6.54 9.86 27.64
C ALA A 337 5.03 9.60 27.78
N GLY A 338 4.51 9.87 28.97
CA GLY A 338 3.09 10.14 29.15
C GLY A 338 2.79 11.52 28.55
N SER A 339 2.20 11.55 27.36
CA SER A 339 1.61 12.77 26.81
C SER A 339 0.11 12.75 27.00
N ALA A 340 -0.35 13.56 27.94
CA ALA A 340 -1.74 13.85 28.20
C ALA A 340 -2.33 14.65 27.03
N VAL A 341 -3.16 13.99 26.20
CA VAL A 341 -4.12 14.68 25.35
C VAL A 341 -5.40 14.88 26.15
N ALA A 342 -5.53 16.04 26.78
CA ALA A 342 -6.76 16.47 27.42
C ALA A 342 -7.80 16.84 26.35
N MET A 343 -8.87 16.03 26.22
CA MET A 343 -10.04 16.40 25.41
C MET A 343 -11.18 16.85 26.34
N LYS A 344 -11.53 18.14 26.22
CA LYS A 344 -12.70 18.77 26.85
C LYS A 344 -13.98 18.07 26.40
N ALA A 345 -14.68 17.43 27.34
CA ALA A 345 -16.08 17.05 27.17
C ALA A 345 -16.95 18.31 27.27
N ALA A 346 -17.64 18.66 26.18
CA ALA A 346 -18.70 19.66 26.20
C ALA A 346 -19.92 19.09 26.95
N ARG A 347 -20.19 19.63 28.14
CA ARG A 347 -21.46 19.45 28.85
C ARG A 347 -22.53 20.29 28.17
N ALA A 348 -23.66 19.68 27.85
CA ALA A 348 -24.93 20.38 27.68
C ALA A 348 -25.79 20.04 28.90
N ASP A 349 -25.91 21.01 29.81
CA ASP A 349 -26.87 21.01 30.90
C ASP A 349 -28.28 21.28 30.35
N GLY A 350 -29.29 20.66 30.98
CA GLY A 350 -30.70 20.85 30.63
C GLY A 350 -31.66 20.03 31.49
N THR A 351 -31.58 20.24 32.81
CA THR A 351 -32.62 20.16 33.86
C THR A 351 -34.07 19.99 33.35
N THR A 352 -34.92 19.10 33.87
CA THR A 352 -35.66 19.21 35.15
C THR A 352 -36.43 17.90 35.43
N ALA A 353 -36.27 17.30 36.61
CA ALA A 353 -37.16 17.37 37.79
C ALA A 353 -38.09 16.14 37.96
N VAL A 354 -37.96 15.54 39.13
CA VAL A 354 -38.67 14.39 39.72
C VAL A 354 -40.10 14.83 40.14
N PRO A 355 -41.08 13.92 40.24
CA PRO A 355 -41.51 13.54 41.58
C PRO A 355 -41.79 12.03 41.80
N THR A 356 -41.44 11.62 43.02
CA THR A 356 -41.91 10.50 43.86
C THR A 356 -43.46 10.47 43.92
N THR A 357 -44.23 9.39 44.14
CA THR A 357 -44.26 8.44 45.27
C THR A 357 -45.45 7.46 45.08
N ALA A 358 -45.35 6.26 45.67
CA ALA A 358 -46.44 5.43 46.28
C ALA A 358 -47.56 4.85 45.37
N ALA A 359 -48.24 3.75 45.65
CA ALA A 359 -48.10 2.57 46.52
C ALA A 359 -49.38 1.70 46.30
N ILE A 360 -49.21 0.37 46.32
CA ILE A 360 -50.16 -0.66 46.85
C ILE A 360 -51.53 -0.90 46.17
N ASN A 361 -51.75 -2.15 45.73
CA ASN A 361 -52.88 -3.06 46.08
C ASN A 361 -52.63 -4.42 45.38
N ALA A 362 -52.27 -5.54 46.05
CA ALA A 362 -53.11 -6.49 46.83
C ALA A 362 -54.33 -6.97 46.00
N ARG A 363 -54.57 -8.25 45.63
CA ARG A 363 -54.54 -9.60 46.29
C ARG A 363 -55.10 -10.64 45.23
N PRO A 364 -55.34 -11.94 45.50
CA PRO A 364 -54.42 -13.04 45.84
C PRO A 364 -54.65 -14.34 45.00
N SER A 365 -53.69 -15.29 45.15
CA SER A 365 -53.79 -16.77 45.10
C SER A 365 -54.85 -17.51 44.25
N ASN A 366 -54.38 -18.40 43.36
CA ASN A 366 -54.59 -19.85 43.49
C ASN A 366 -53.70 -20.59 42.47
N GLY A 367 -52.87 -21.51 42.96
CA GLY A 367 -52.03 -22.36 42.12
C GLY A 367 -52.70 -23.69 41.78
N VAL A 368 -52.40 -24.25 40.60
CA VAL A 368 -52.36 -25.69 40.30
C VAL A 368 -51.48 -25.90 39.04
N ASN A 369 -50.50 -26.82 39.12
CA ASN A 369 -49.77 -27.54 38.05
C ASN A 369 -49.16 -26.81 36.85
N GLU A 370 -47.83 -26.58 36.88
CA GLU A 370 -47.02 -26.25 35.69
C GLU A 370 -45.69 -27.05 35.59
N ALA A 371 -45.57 -28.18 36.30
CA ALA A 371 -44.32 -28.97 36.30
C ALA A 371 -44.19 -30.01 35.16
N THR A 372 -45.11 -30.04 34.19
CA THR A 372 -45.07 -30.99 33.06
C THR A 372 -45.01 -30.32 31.68
N SER A 373 -45.06 -28.99 31.58
CA SER A 373 -44.95 -28.26 30.30
C SER A 373 -43.50 -27.91 29.94
N GLU A 374 -42.63 -27.65 30.91
CA GLU A 374 -41.25 -27.22 30.66
C GLU A 374 -40.38 -28.33 30.02
N THR A 375 -40.57 -29.60 30.42
CA THR A 375 -39.79 -30.73 29.89
C THR A 375 -40.16 -31.11 28.44
N GLU A 376 -41.40 -30.87 28.02
CA GLU A 376 -41.81 -31.12 26.62
C GLU A 376 -41.35 -30.00 25.67
N ASP A 377 -41.33 -28.75 26.14
CA ASP A 377 -40.83 -27.62 25.38
C ASP A 377 -39.30 -27.63 25.25
N GLU A 378 -38.55 -28.03 26.28
CA GLU A 378 -37.09 -28.25 26.17
C GLU A 378 -36.74 -29.38 25.19
N ALA A 379 -37.50 -30.47 25.19
CA ALA A 379 -37.28 -31.58 24.24
C ALA A 379 -37.60 -31.19 22.78
N LYS A 380 -38.61 -30.33 22.56
CA LYS A 380 -38.91 -29.76 21.23
C LYS A 380 -37.83 -28.77 20.78
N LEU A 381 -37.34 -27.93 21.68
CA LEU A 381 -36.29 -26.95 21.40
C LEU A 381 -34.96 -27.64 21.05
N ALA A 382 -34.61 -28.72 21.77
CA ALA A 382 -33.43 -29.53 21.51
C ALA A 382 -33.51 -30.23 20.13
N ARG A 383 -34.65 -30.85 19.79
CA ARG A 383 -34.85 -31.47 18.45
C ARG A 383 -34.83 -30.45 17.30
N SER A 384 -35.33 -29.23 17.54
CA SER A 384 -35.30 -28.12 16.57
C SER A 384 -33.89 -27.57 16.37
N SER A 385 -33.09 -27.50 17.45
CA SER A 385 -31.68 -27.12 17.42
C SER A 385 -30.84 -28.14 16.63
N ASP A 386 -31.01 -29.44 16.89
CA ASP A 386 -30.30 -30.50 16.16
C ASP A 386 -30.66 -30.52 14.68
N ALA A 387 -31.92 -30.30 14.33
CA ALA A 387 -32.35 -30.19 12.93
C ALA A 387 -31.68 -28.99 12.21
N ARG A 388 -31.54 -27.84 12.89
CA ARG A 388 -30.83 -26.68 12.34
C ARG A 388 -29.34 -26.90 12.19
N VAL A 389 -28.70 -27.55 13.17
CA VAL A 389 -27.28 -27.90 13.10
C VAL A 389 -27.02 -28.85 11.93
N HIS A 390 -27.89 -29.84 11.73
CA HIS A 390 -27.78 -30.76 10.60
C HIS A 390 -27.97 -30.06 9.24
N GLN A 391 -28.92 -29.12 9.15
CA GLN A 391 -29.13 -28.32 7.93
C GLN A 391 -27.92 -27.42 7.61
N LEU A 392 -27.29 -26.83 8.63
CA LEU A 392 -26.07 -26.04 8.47
C LEU A 392 -24.89 -26.90 8.02
N GLN A 393 -24.70 -28.10 8.60
CA GLN A 393 -23.65 -29.04 8.18
C GLN A 393 -23.80 -29.47 6.71
N MET A 394 -25.04 -29.73 6.26
CA MET A 394 -25.31 -30.06 4.86
C MET A 394 -25.03 -28.87 3.92
N THR A 395 -25.31 -27.65 4.37
CA THR A 395 -25.03 -26.43 3.61
C THR A 395 -23.53 -26.18 3.48
N VAL A 396 -22.76 -26.37 4.56
CA VAL A 396 -21.30 -26.25 4.56
C VAL A 396 -20.69 -27.26 3.60
N ARG A 397 -21.09 -28.54 3.65
CA ARG A 397 -20.63 -29.55 2.70
C ARG A 397 -20.94 -29.20 1.25
N ALA A 398 -22.13 -28.64 0.97
CA ALA A 398 -22.48 -28.19 -0.38
C ALA A 398 -21.60 -27.03 -0.87
N LEU A 399 -21.23 -26.11 0.03
CA LEU A 399 -20.32 -25.00 -0.27
C LEU A 399 -18.88 -25.48 -0.48
N GLU A 400 -18.39 -26.42 0.33
CA GLU A 400 -17.07 -27.05 0.16
C GLU A 400 -16.95 -27.74 -1.21
N MET A 401 -17.96 -28.53 -1.59
CA MET A 401 -17.98 -29.18 -2.92
C MET A 401 -17.98 -28.17 -4.07
N ARG A 402 -18.69 -27.04 -3.94
CA ARG A 402 -18.69 -25.95 -4.94
C ARG A 402 -17.35 -25.24 -5.00
N LEU A 403 -16.71 -25.01 -3.86
CA LEU A 403 -15.38 -24.40 -3.79
C LEU A 403 -14.33 -25.29 -4.45
N GLU A 404 -14.34 -26.59 -4.16
CA GLU A 404 -13.46 -27.55 -4.80
C GLU A 404 -13.67 -27.62 -6.32
N ALA A 405 -14.92 -27.62 -6.77
CA ALA A 405 -15.24 -27.56 -8.20
C ALA A 405 -14.68 -26.28 -8.84
N GLY A 406 -14.83 -25.13 -8.18
CA GLY A 406 -14.25 -23.86 -8.63
C GLY A 406 -12.72 -23.88 -8.68
N ILE A 407 -12.05 -24.49 -7.70
CA ILE A 407 -10.58 -24.64 -7.68
C ILE A 407 -10.12 -25.56 -8.82
N ARG A 408 -10.84 -26.66 -9.09
CA ARG A 408 -10.55 -27.56 -10.23
C ARG A 408 -10.70 -26.83 -11.56
N GLU A 409 -11.77 -26.05 -11.73
CA GLU A 409 -12.01 -25.23 -12.93
C GLU A 409 -10.90 -24.17 -13.11
N GLN A 410 -10.51 -23.48 -12.03
CA GLN A 410 -9.45 -22.48 -12.07
C GLN A 410 -8.10 -23.10 -12.47
N ARG A 411 -7.77 -24.31 -11.98
CA ARG A 411 -6.57 -25.04 -12.41
C ARG A 411 -6.65 -25.44 -13.88
N HIS A 412 -7.81 -25.88 -14.36
CA HIS A 412 -8.03 -26.22 -15.76
C HIS A 412 -7.82 -25.00 -16.68
N LEU A 413 -8.43 -23.87 -16.34
CA LEU A 413 -8.30 -22.62 -17.08
C LEU A 413 -6.86 -22.08 -17.08
N ARG A 414 -6.14 -22.18 -15.95
CA ARG A 414 -4.71 -21.83 -15.88
C ARG A 414 -3.86 -22.74 -16.78
N ALA A 415 -4.14 -24.04 -16.82
CA ALA A 415 -3.45 -24.97 -17.70
C ALA A 415 -3.71 -24.67 -19.18
N GLN A 416 -4.96 -24.35 -19.54
CA GLN A 416 -5.34 -23.93 -20.89
C GLN A 416 -4.64 -22.62 -21.29
N LEU A 417 -4.63 -21.62 -20.40
CA LEU A 417 -3.93 -20.35 -20.64
C LEU A 417 -2.42 -20.56 -20.85
N GLY A 418 -1.80 -21.44 -20.05
CA GLY A 418 -0.40 -21.83 -20.22
C GLY A 418 -0.13 -22.52 -21.56
N ALA A 419 -1.04 -23.40 -22.00
CA ALA A 419 -0.94 -24.05 -23.30
C ALA A 419 -1.13 -23.06 -24.47
N MET A 420 -2.05 -22.10 -24.34
CA MET A 420 -2.26 -21.03 -25.33
C MET A 420 -1.05 -20.10 -25.42
N LYS A 421 -0.44 -19.72 -24.28
CA LYS A 421 0.80 -18.93 -24.27
C LYS A 421 1.94 -19.66 -24.98
N ARG A 422 2.16 -20.93 -24.66
CA ARG A 422 3.18 -21.76 -25.35
C ARG A 422 2.94 -21.85 -26.86
N LYS A 423 1.69 -21.99 -27.30
CA LYS A 423 1.34 -21.96 -28.74
C LYS A 423 1.60 -20.58 -29.37
N ALA A 424 1.28 -19.50 -28.67
CA ALA A 424 1.53 -18.14 -29.14
C ALA A 424 3.04 -17.85 -29.26
N ASP A 425 3.83 -18.30 -28.29
CA ASP A 425 5.29 -18.12 -28.30
C ASP A 425 5.97 -19.01 -29.35
N TRP A 426 5.45 -20.22 -29.58
CA TRP A 426 5.86 -21.07 -30.70
C TRP A 426 5.52 -20.46 -32.06
N LEU A 427 4.33 -19.86 -32.23
CA LEU A 427 3.98 -19.15 -33.46
C LEU A 427 4.87 -17.93 -33.70
N LYS A 428 5.25 -17.20 -32.64
CA LYS A 428 6.19 -16.07 -32.73
C LYS A 428 7.60 -16.51 -33.10
N SER A 429 8.05 -17.69 -32.67
CA SER A 429 9.39 -18.22 -32.99
C SER A 429 9.44 -18.93 -34.34
N ALA A 430 8.33 -19.49 -34.83
CA ALA A 430 8.27 -20.25 -36.08
C ALA A 430 8.10 -19.38 -37.35
N ILE A 431 7.78 -18.08 -37.23
CA ILE A 431 7.61 -17.19 -38.38
C ILE A 431 8.91 -16.38 -38.62
N PRO A 432 9.72 -16.69 -39.66
CA PRO A 432 11.04 -16.08 -39.86
C PRO A 432 11.02 -14.63 -40.38
N PHE A 433 9.86 -13.98 -40.46
CA PHE A 433 9.69 -12.68 -41.11
C PHE A 433 9.13 -11.55 -40.22
N GLY A 434 9.05 -11.76 -38.89
CA GLY A 434 8.49 -10.78 -37.95
C GLY A 434 9.16 -9.40 -37.97
N ARG A 435 10.44 -9.31 -38.39
CA ARG A 435 11.16 -8.02 -38.50
C ARG A 435 11.01 -7.31 -39.86
N ARG A 436 10.46 -7.96 -40.91
CA ARG A 436 10.30 -7.34 -42.24
C ARG A 436 8.88 -6.81 -42.50
N LEU A 437 7.85 -7.33 -41.84
CA LEU A 437 6.48 -6.84 -42.01
C LEU A 437 6.24 -5.46 -41.40
N SER A 438 6.90 -5.08 -40.28
CA SER A 438 6.73 -3.73 -39.74
C SER A 438 7.34 -2.65 -40.64
N ARG A 439 8.44 -2.98 -41.35
CA ARG A 439 9.04 -2.09 -42.36
C ARG A 439 8.18 -1.95 -43.62
N PHE A 440 7.50 -3.02 -44.05
CA PHE A 440 6.62 -2.97 -45.22
C PHE A 440 5.30 -2.23 -44.92
N ALA A 441 4.75 -2.39 -43.72
CA ALA A 441 3.56 -1.66 -43.26
C ALA A 441 3.84 -0.15 -43.08
N SER A 442 5.01 0.22 -42.56
CA SER A 442 5.41 1.64 -42.46
C SER A 442 5.72 2.27 -43.83
N ALA A 443 6.25 1.52 -44.79
CA ALA A 443 6.51 2.03 -46.15
C ALA A 443 5.24 2.20 -46.99
N TYR A 444 4.24 1.31 -46.83
CA TYR A 444 2.97 1.41 -47.54
C TYR A 444 2.09 2.56 -47.00
N MET A 445 2.15 2.84 -45.69
CA MET A 445 1.44 3.96 -45.06
C MET A 445 2.10 5.32 -45.32
N ALA A 446 3.38 5.37 -45.72
CA ALA A 446 4.12 6.61 -45.96
C ALA A 446 4.21 7.03 -47.45
N GLY A 447 3.77 6.19 -48.39
CA GLY A 447 4.02 6.39 -49.84
C GLY A 447 2.80 6.50 -50.77
N GLY A 448 1.56 6.36 -50.28
CA GLY A 448 0.38 6.16 -51.16
C GLY A 448 -0.65 7.28 -51.10
N GLY A 449 -0.34 8.45 -51.65
CA GLY A 449 -1.27 9.59 -51.69
C GLY A 449 -1.05 10.53 -52.87
N LYS A 450 -0.73 10.01 -54.06
CA LYS A 450 -0.86 10.72 -55.35
C LYS A 450 -1.07 9.72 -56.49
N LYS A 451 -2.32 9.52 -56.86
CA LYS A 451 -2.82 9.69 -58.23
C LYS A 451 -4.34 9.63 -58.21
#